data_AF-G7GBZ2-F1
#
_entry.id   AF-G7GBZ2-F1
#
_cell.length_a   1.000
_cell.length_b   1.000
_cell.length_c   1.000
_cell.angle_alpha   90.00
_cell.angle_beta   90.00
_cell.angle_gamma   90.00
#
_symmetry.space_group_name_H-M   'P 1'
#
loop_
_entity.id
_entity.type
_entity.pdbx_description
1 polymer ?
#
loop_
_entity_poly.entity_id
_entity_poly.type
_entity_poly.pdbx_seq_one_letter_code
_entity_poly.pdbx_strand_id
1 'polypeptide(L)'
;MLAHGLRIKEIAAKLCISDRTVSTHQEKIYQKLQIHHRASLIQFSPYYLELLNTLTPREHTIIELLAQDYCSEDIAYELNLTIETIYSHRKSINKKLKGLQEKYDILGISKQKQISFN
;
A
#
# COMPACT_ATOMS: atom_id res chain seq x y z
N MET A 1 7.58 1.24 -5.51
CA MET A 1 6.94 2.49 -6.03
C MET A 1 5.42 2.51 -5.88
N LEU A 2 4.69 1.49 -6.35
CA LEU A 2 3.22 1.42 -6.18
C LEU A 2 2.76 1.16 -4.74
N ALA A 3 3.45 0.27 -4.01
CA ALA A 3 3.19 0.01 -2.58
C ALA A 3 3.46 1.23 -1.66
N HIS A 4 4.11 2.26 -2.21
CA HIS A 4 4.49 3.49 -1.50
C HIS A 4 3.61 4.70 -1.88
N GLY A 5 2.56 4.49 -2.68
CA GLY A 5 1.62 5.55 -3.06
C GLY A 5 2.12 6.51 -4.15
N LEU A 6 3.25 6.23 -4.81
CA LEU A 6 3.71 7.05 -5.94
C LEU A 6 2.73 6.94 -7.11
N ARG A 7 2.38 8.09 -7.69
CA ARG A 7 1.57 8.17 -8.90
C ARG A 7 2.38 7.72 -10.10
N ILE A 8 1.69 7.17 -11.11
CA ILE A 8 2.30 6.73 -12.38
C ILE A 8 3.19 7.84 -12.98
N LYS A 9 2.73 9.09 -12.94
CA LYS A 9 3.47 10.26 -13.42
C LYS A 9 4.80 10.49 -12.70
N GLU A 10 4.84 10.28 -11.38
CA GLU A 10 6.06 10.45 -10.58
C GLU A 10 7.06 9.33 -10.88
N ILE A 11 6.54 8.12 -11.14
CA ILE A 11 7.34 6.97 -11.53
C ILE A 11 7.96 7.20 -12.92
N ALA A 12 7.14 7.64 -13.87
CA ALA A 12 7.54 7.97 -15.22
C ALA A 12 8.64 9.04 -15.24
N ALA A 13 8.46 10.12 -14.47
CA ALA A 13 9.44 11.20 -14.34
C ALA A 13 10.78 10.70 -13.77
N LYS A 14 10.76 9.89 -12.69
CA LYS A 14 11.97 9.35 -12.07
C LYS A 14 12.74 8.38 -12.97
N LEU A 15 12.03 7.62 -13.77
CA LEU A 15 12.61 6.60 -14.65
C LEU A 15 12.87 7.12 -16.07
N CYS A 16 12.54 8.39 -16.36
CA CYS A 16 12.63 9.01 -17.68
C CYS A 16 11.95 8.18 -18.80
N ILE A 17 10.78 7.60 -18.50
CA ILE A 17 9.97 6.80 -19.44
C ILE A 17 8.53 7.33 -19.50
N SER A 18 7.75 6.88 -20.48
CA SER A 18 6.35 7.31 -20.62
C SER A 18 5.43 6.72 -19.54
N ASP A 19 4.38 7.45 -19.16
CA ASP A 19 3.30 6.97 -18.27
C ASP A 19 2.73 5.63 -18.76
N ARG A 20 2.57 5.47 -20.09
CA ARG A 20 2.06 4.25 -20.71
C ARG A 20 2.99 3.06 -20.49
N THR A 21 4.30 3.28 -20.62
CA THR A 21 5.33 2.26 -20.38
C THR A 21 5.30 1.80 -18.92
N VAL A 22 5.16 2.74 -17.97
CA VAL A 22 5.00 2.42 -16.55
C VAL A 22 3.76 1.55 -16.34
N SER A 23 2.60 1.94 -16.86
CA SER A 23 1.36 1.16 -16.72
C SER A 23 1.51 -0.26 -17.26
N THR A 24 2.08 -0.43 -18.46
CA THR A 24 2.32 -1.76 -19.05
C THR A 24 3.28 -2.60 -18.21
N HIS A 25 4.33 -2.00 -17.63
CA HIS A 25 5.19 -2.73 -16.71
C HIS A 25 4.47 -3.12 -15.42
N GLN A 26 3.62 -2.26 -14.88
CA GLN A 26 2.81 -2.55 -13.70
C GLN A 26 1.88 -3.74 -13.94
N GLU A 27 1.16 -3.76 -15.07
CA GLU A 27 0.29 -4.87 -15.46
C GLU A 27 1.06 -6.18 -15.56
N LYS A 28 2.22 -6.19 -16.24
CA LYS A 28 3.06 -7.38 -16.35
C LYS A 28 3.58 -7.87 -15.00
N ILE A 29 3.90 -6.96 -14.08
CA ILE A 29 4.33 -7.32 -12.72
C ILE A 29 3.16 -7.93 -11.94
N TYR A 30 1.98 -7.32 -11.98
CA TYR A 30 0.79 -7.86 -11.32
C TYR A 30 0.44 -9.25 -11.84
N GLN A 31 0.49 -9.47 -13.15
CA GLN A 31 0.28 -10.79 -13.76
C GLN A 31 1.31 -11.82 -13.28
N LYS A 32 2.60 -11.45 -13.26
CA LYS A 32 3.67 -12.37 -12.81
C LYS A 32 3.56 -12.72 -11.34
N LEU A 33 3.10 -11.79 -10.52
CA LEU A 33 2.92 -11.97 -9.08
C LEU A 33 1.52 -12.50 -8.71
N GLN A 34 0.65 -12.73 -9.70
CA GLN A 34 -0.76 -13.14 -9.50
C GLN A 34 -1.50 -12.21 -8.52
N ILE A 35 -1.28 -10.90 -8.65
CA ILE A 35 -1.93 -9.87 -7.84
C ILE A 35 -3.13 -9.33 -8.61
N HIS A 36 -4.33 -9.49 -8.07
CA HIS A 36 -5.55 -8.99 -8.68
C HIS A 36 -5.97 -7.65 -8.06
N HIS A 37 -5.65 -7.42 -6.79
CA HIS A 37 -6.04 -6.21 -6.09
C HIS A 37 -4.82 -5.40 -5.64
N ARG A 38 -4.79 -4.12 -6.00
CA ARG A 38 -3.69 -3.21 -5.61
C ARG A 38 -3.49 -3.12 -4.10
N ALA A 39 -4.52 -3.41 -3.31
CA ALA A 39 -4.45 -3.38 -1.85
C ALA A 39 -3.56 -4.49 -1.27
N SER A 40 -3.46 -5.64 -1.95
CA SER A 40 -2.59 -6.75 -1.51
C SER A 40 -1.11 -6.41 -1.59
N LEU A 41 -0.75 -5.37 -2.36
CA LEU A 41 0.62 -4.84 -2.39
C LEU A 41 1.13 -4.36 -1.04
N ILE A 42 0.24 -4.13 -0.08
CA ILE A 42 0.62 -3.70 1.26
C ILE A 42 1.58 -4.69 1.94
N GLN A 43 1.47 -5.98 1.61
CA GLN A 43 2.35 -7.03 2.14
C GLN A 43 3.81 -6.89 1.67
N PHE A 44 4.04 -6.26 0.52
CA PHE A 44 5.38 -6.01 -0.02
C PHE A 44 5.94 -4.66 0.44
N SER A 45 5.27 -3.98 1.37
CA SER A 45 5.75 -2.74 1.94
C SER A 45 6.90 -2.99 2.91
N PRO A 46 8.02 -2.23 2.86
CA PRO A 46 9.13 -2.40 3.78
C PRO A 46 8.75 -2.12 5.25
N TYR A 47 7.70 -1.33 5.48
CA TYR A 47 7.17 -1.02 6.82
C TYR A 47 5.92 -1.85 7.17
N TYR A 48 5.65 -2.98 6.49
CA TYR A 48 4.49 -3.83 6.76
C TYR A 48 4.44 -4.32 8.21
N LEU A 49 5.57 -4.78 8.76
CA LEU A 49 5.64 -5.25 10.15
C LEU A 49 5.35 -4.14 11.17
N GLU A 50 5.88 -2.94 10.95
CA GLU A 50 5.60 -1.81 11.84
C GLU A 50 4.15 -1.34 11.71
N LEU A 51 3.58 -1.38 10.50
CA LEU A 51 2.17 -1.11 10.28
C LEU A 51 1.30 -2.02 11.14
N LEU A 52 1.52 -3.34 11.10
CA LEU A 52 0.74 -4.30 11.89
C LEU A 52 0.73 -3.96 13.39
N ASN A 53 1.86 -3.53 13.94
CA ASN A 53 1.98 -3.13 15.35
C ASN A 53 1.18 -1.87 15.71
N THR A 54 0.83 -1.02 14.74
CA THR A 54 0.03 0.20 14.95
C THR A 54 -1.48 -0.03 14.77
N LEU A 55 -1.87 -1.17 14.21
CA LEU A 55 -3.27 -1.48 13.93
C LEU A 55 -3.99 -2.00 15.17
N THR A 56 -5.28 -1.70 15.25
CA THR A 56 -6.18 -2.39 16.18
C THR A 56 -6.40 -3.84 15.73
N PRO A 57 -6.84 -4.75 16.61
CA PRO A 57 -7.11 -6.14 16.22
C PRO A 57 -8.04 -6.27 15.02
N ARG A 58 -9.08 -5.42 14.93
CA ARG A 58 -10.02 -5.44 13.80
C ARG A 58 -9.39 -4.97 12.49
N GLU A 59 -8.57 -3.94 12.54
CA GLU A 59 -7.84 -3.45 11.37
C GLU A 59 -6.77 -4.45 10.91
N HIS A 60 -6.17 -5.20 11.85
CA HIS A 60 -5.22 -6.27 11.56
C HIS A 60 -5.86 -7.34 10.68
N THR A 61 -7.02 -7.86 11.08
CA THR A 61 -7.77 -8.86 10.28
C THR A 61 -8.06 -8.36 8.87
N ILE A 62 -8.47 -7.09 8.74
CA ILE A 62 -8.77 -6.52 7.42
C ILE A 62 -7.49 -6.41 6.58
N ILE A 63 -6.36 -6.03 7.16
CA ILE A 63 -5.07 -6.00 6.44
C ILE A 63 -4.62 -7.39 6.03
N GLU A 64 -4.80 -8.41 6.86
CA GLU A 64 -4.44 -9.79 6.53
C GLU A 64 -5.26 -10.29 5.34
N LEU A 65 -6.58 -10.06 5.34
CA LEU A 65 -7.43 -10.43 4.22
C LEU A 65 -7.07 -9.66 2.94
N LEU A 66 -6.77 -8.36 3.05
CA LEU A 66 -6.27 -7.59 1.91
C LEU A 66 -4.94 -8.13 1.38
N ALA A 67 -4.02 -8.55 2.26
CA ALA A 67 -2.75 -9.16 1.88
C ALA A 67 -2.94 -10.49 1.16
N GLN A 68 -3.99 -11.24 1.51
CA GLN A 68 -4.43 -12.46 0.83
C GLN A 68 -5.21 -12.18 -0.47
N ASP A 69 -5.23 -10.93 -0.94
CA ASP A 69 -5.88 -10.50 -2.19
C ASP A 69 -7.42 -10.55 -2.17
N TYR A 70 -8.06 -10.56 -1.00
CA TYR A 70 -9.51 -10.40 -0.89
C TYR A 70 -9.95 -8.95 -1.21
N CYS A 71 -11.07 -8.79 -1.93
CA CYS A 71 -11.62 -7.47 -2.20
C CYS A 71 -12.48 -6.95 -1.02
N SER A 72 -12.93 -5.69 -1.08
CA SER A 72 -13.69 -5.12 0.06
C SER A 72 -15.01 -5.86 0.28
N GLU A 73 -15.61 -6.31 -0.81
CA GLU A 73 -16.85 -7.05 -0.88
C GLU A 73 -16.68 -8.44 -0.25
N ASP A 74 -15.60 -9.17 -0.61
CA ASP A 74 -15.32 -10.48 -0.02
C ASP A 74 -15.03 -10.37 1.48
N ILE A 75 -14.28 -9.35 1.90
CA ILE A 75 -13.98 -9.10 3.32
C ILE A 75 -15.27 -8.77 4.10
N ALA A 76 -16.17 -7.99 3.51
CA ALA A 76 -17.44 -7.66 4.12
C ALA A 76 -18.28 -8.92 4.35
N TYR A 77 -18.32 -9.80 3.35
CA TYR A 77 -18.98 -11.11 3.44
C TYR A 77 -18.35 -12.00 4.52
N GLU A 78 -17.02 -12.17 4.50
CA GLU A 78 -16.28 -13.04 5.42
C GLU A 78 -16.41 -12.60 6.89
N LEU A 79 -16.41 -11.28 7.13
CA LEU A 79 -16.50 -10.72 8.48
C LEU A 79 -17.94 -10.44 8.93
N ASN A 80 -18.94 -10.77 8.10
CA ASN A 80 -20.35 -10.45 8.28
C ASN A 80 -20.58 -8.98 8.67
N LEU A 81 -19.97 -8.08 7.90
CA LEU A 81 -20.04 -6.63 8.06
C LEU A 81 -20.58 -5.96 6.80
N THR A 82 -21.00 -4.71 6.94
CA THR A 82 -21.32 -3.90 5.77
C THR A 82 -20.04 -3.41 5.07
N ILE A 83 -20.12 -3.19 3.76
CA ILE A 83 -18.99 -2.70 2.98
C ILE A 83 -18.54 -1.30 3.43
N GLU A 84 -19.47 -0.47 3.92
CA GLU A 84 -19.19 0.86 4.47
C GLU A 84 -18.33 0.77 5.74
N THR A 85 -18.54 -0.28 6.54
CA THR A 85 -17.72 -0.55 7.72
C THR A 85 -16.30 -0.90 7.31
N ILE A 86 -16.14 -1.75 6.28
CA ILE A 86 -14.83 -2.07 5.71
C ILE A 86 -14.15 -0.82 5.15
N TYR A 87 -14.88 0.03 4.42
CA TYR A 87 -14.33 1.30 3.92
C TYR A 87 -13.88 2.23 5.05
N SER A 88 -14.63 2.28 6.14
CA SER A 88 -14.27 3.07 7.33
C SER A 88 -12.98 2.57 7.97
N HIS A 89 -12.83 1.26 8.14
CA HIS A 89 -11.58 0.66 8.63
C HIS A 89 -10.41 0.89 7.66
N ARG A 90 -10.62 0.72 6.35
CA ARG A 90 -9.60 1.00 5.32
C ARG A 90 -9.14 2.46 5.35
N LYS A 91 -10.05 3.41 5.63
CA LYS A 91 -9.70 4.83 5.80
C LYS A 91 -8.79 5.05 7.01
N SER A 92 -9.08 4.40 8.14
CA SER A 92 -8.25 4.45 9.35
C SER A 92 -6.86 3.85 9.10
N ILE A 93 -6.81 2.67 8.48
CA ILE A 93 -5.57 1.99 8.06
C ILE A 93 -4.75 2.91 7.15
N ASN A 94 -5.35 3.51 6.12
CA ASN A 94 -4.65 4.41 5.20
C ASN A 94 -4.08 5.65 5.90
N LYS A 95 -4.77 6.16 6.93
CA LYS A 95 -4.25 7.27 7.75
C LYS A 95 -2.99 6.86 8.52
N LYS A 96 -2.99 5.67 9.12
CA LYS A 96 -1.83 5.11 9.84
C LYS A 96 -0.67 4.83 8.87
N LEU A 97 -0.98 4.27 7.70
CA LEU A 97 -0.02 4.03 6.62
C LEU A 97 0.68 5.33 6.17
N LYS A 98 -0.10 6.40 5.99
CA LYS A 98 0.44 7.71 5.61
C LYS A 98 1.41 8.26 6.66
N GLY A 99 1.10 8.10 7.96
CA GLY A 99 2.00 8.50 9.04
C GLY A 99 3.34 7.78 8.98
N LEU A 100 3.35 6.49 8.63
CA LEU A 100 4.59 5.72 8.44
C LEU A 100 5.38 6.20 7.21
N GLN A 101 4.70 6.53 6.12
CA GLN A 101 5.35 7.08 4.91
C GLN A 101 5.97 8.47 5.11
N GLU A 102 5.47 9.24 6.08
CA GLU A 102 6.07 10.50 6.49
C GLU A 102 7.35 10.28 7.32
N LYS A 103 7.36 9.22 8.14
CA LYS A 103 8.48 8.84 9.02
C LYS A 103 9.64 8.17 8.27
N TYR A 104 9.36 7.34 7.27
CA TYR A 104 10.35 6.52 6.55
C TYR A 104 10.45 6.90 5.07
N ASP A 105 11.64 6.72 4.48
CA ASP A 105 11.85 6.81 3.04
C ASP A 105 11.54 5.47 2.34
N ILE A 106 11.66 5.41 1.01
CA ILE A 106 11.30 4.26 0.15
C ILE A 106 12.01 2.94 0.48
N LEU A 107 13.06 2.98 1.31
CA LEU A 107 13.81 1.81 1.76
C LEU A 107 13.43 1.36 3.18
N GLY A 108 12.45 2.01 3.83
CA GLY A 108 12.13 1.76 5.25
C GLY A 108 13.14 2.36 6.22
N ILE A 109 14.06 3.19 5.73
CA ILE A 109 15.04 3.92 6.53
C ILE A 109 14.40 5.23 6.98
N SER A 110 14.58 5.62 8.26
CA SER A 110 14.06 6.89 8.78
C SER A 110 14.48 8.04 7.88
N LYS A 111 13.53 8.92 7.50
CA LYS A 111 13.85 10.16 6.78
C LYS A 111 14.67 11.06 7.70
N GLN A 112 15.99 10.86 7.74
CA GLN A 112 16.88 11.86 8.29
C GLN A 112 16.68 13.14 7.48
N LYS A 113 16.33 14.22 8.18
CA LYS A 113 16.34 15.61 7.70
C LYS A 113 17.48 15.73 6.69
N GLN A 114 17.15 16.12 5.46
CA GLN A 114 18.16 16.40 4.42
C GLN A 114 19.31 17.16 5.06
N ILE A 115 20.47 16.53 5.14
CA ILE A 115 21.72 17.21 5.44
C ILE A 115 21.89 18.17 4.27
N SER A 116 21.70 19.46 4.54
CA SER A 116 22.05 20.54 3.64
C SER A 116 23.51 20.34 3.24
N PHE A 117 23.74 19.91 2.00
CA PHE A 117 25.02 20.18 1.36
C PHE A 117 24.87 21.53 0.67
N ASN A 118 25.54 22.49 1.29
CA ASN A 118 25.86 23.83 0.80
C ASN A 118 26.72 23.72 -0.47
#